data_AF-B5IHU8-F1
#
_entry.id   AF-B5IHU8-F1
#
_cell.length_a   1.000
_cell.length_b   1.000
_cell.length_c   1.000
_cell.angle_alpha   90.00
_cell.angle_beta   90.00
_cell.angle_gamma   90.00
#
_symmetry.space_group_name_H-M   'P 1'
#
loop_
_entity.id
_entity.type
_entity.pdbx_description
1 polymer ?
#
loop_
_entity_poly.entity_id
_entity_poly.type
_entity_poly.pdbx_seq_one_letter_code
_entity_poly.pdbx_strand_id
1 'polypeptide(L)'
;MREIVFRVLSEQPGLLEARADDPVLTITAPSREELHHEAREALIQHFGHAHASWRVRIRSGAALEAGSRSSRRLGCKPQPIGCG
;
A
#
# COMPACT_ATOMS: atom_id res chain seq x y z
N MET A 1 -15.01 -14.32 -13.20
CA MET A 1 -14.65 -13.24 -12.24
C MET A 1 -13.22 -12.85 -12.53
N ARG A 2 -12.94 -11.58 -12.87
CA ARG A 2 -11.64 -11.11 -13.36
C ARG A 2 -10.85 -10.49 -12.20
N GLU A 3 -9.52 -10.53 -12.25
CA GLU A 3 -8.64 -9.96 -11.22
C GLU A 3 -7.75 -8.88 -11.86
N ILE A 4 -7.58 -7.76 -11.18
CA ILE A 4 -6.66 -6.68 -11.58
C ILE A 4 -5.58 -6.59 -10.52
N VAL A 5 -4.34 -6.78 -10.96
CA VAL A 5 -3.19 -6.78 -10.07
C VAL A 5 -2.45 -5.46 -10.22
N PHE A 6 -2.54 -4.63 -9.18
CA PHE A 6 -1.73 -3.42 -9.04
C PHE A 6 -0.39 -3.80 -8.43
N ARG A 7 0.69 -3.50 -9.15
CA ARG A 7 2.06 -3.66 -8.69
C ARG A 7 2.55 -2.34 -8.14
N VAL A 8 2.99 -2.35 -6.90
CA VAL A 8 3.53 -1.14 -6.28
C VAL A 8 4.92 -0.87 -6.88
N LEU A 9 5.07 0.27 -7.53
CA LEU A 9 6.30 0.72 -8.18
C LEU A 9 7.21 1.44 -7.19
N SER A 10 6.62 2.23 -6.28
CA SER A 10 7.34 2.97 -5.23
C SER A 10 6.52 2.98 -3.94
N GLU A 11 7.15 2.66 -2.80
CA GLU A 11 6.55 2.87 -1.47
C GLU A 11 7.43 3.86 -0.70
N GLN A 12 6.96 5.10 -0.60
CA GLN A 12 7.54 6.16 0.21
C GLN A 12 6.64 6.42 1.44
N PRO A 13 7.21 6.91 2.56
CA PRO A 13 6.40 7.27 3.72
C PRO A 13 5.40 8.37 3.34
N GLY A 14 4.12 8.02 3.30
CA GLY A 14 3.03 8.93 2.90
C GLY A 14 2.77 9.01 1.40
N LEU A 15 3.44 8.19 0.57
CA LEU A 15 3.15 8.09 -0.87
C LEU A 15 3.48 6.70 -1.42
N LEU A 16 2.46 5.96 -1.81
CA LEU A 16 2.52 4.66 -2.44
C LEU A 16 2.05 4.83 -3.89
N GLU A 17 2.86 4.42 -4.85
CA GLU A 17 2.52 4.45 -6.27
C GLU A 17 2.35 3.02 -6.78
N ALA A 18 1.18 2.70 -7.32
CA ALA A 18 0.94 1.39 -7.91
C ALA A 18 0.38 1.48 -9.32
N ARG A 19 0.76 0.49 -10.13
CA ARG A 19 0.35 0.39 -11.52
C ARG A 19 -0.20 -1.00 -11.84
N ALA A 20 -1.36 -1.04 -12.46
CA ALA A 20 -1.91 -2.23 -13.08
C ALA A 20 -1.45 -2.35 -14.54
N ASP A 21 -1.27 -3.58 -15.00
CA ASP A 21 -0.84 -3.90 -16.37
C ASP A 21 -2.04 -4.07 -17.31
N ASP A 22 -3.12 -4.71 -16.81
CA ASP A 22 -4.38 -4.87 -17.53
C ASP A 22 -5.55 -4.65 -16.56
N PRO A 23 -6.32 -3.56 -16.71
CA PRO A 23 -6.04 -2.39 -17.56
C PRO A 23 -4.84 -1.58 -17.07
N VAL A 24 -4.22 -0.80 -17.97
CA VAL A 24 -3.12 0.13 -17.64
C VAL A 24 -3.66 1.30 -16.82
N LEU A 25 -3.73 1.13 -15.50
CA LEU A 25 -4.15 2.14 -14.54
C LEU A 25 -3.01 2.41 -13.56
N THR A 26 -2.71 3.69 -13.35
CA THR A 26 -1.74 4.15 -12.35
C THR A 26 -2.50 4.90 -11.27
N ILE A 27 -2.24 4.56 -10.01
CA ILE A 27 -2.85 5.17 -8.84
C ILE A 27 -1.79 5.49 -7.80
N THR A 28 -1.98 6.59 -7.09
CA THR A 28 -1.06 7.07 -6.06
C THR A 28 -1.84 7.36 -4.79
N ALA A 29 -1.41 6.83 -3.66
CA ALA A 29 -2.14 6.98 -2.41
C ALA A 29 -1.18 7.01 -1.21
N PRO A 30 -1.52 7.68 -0.10
CA PRO A 30 -0.64 7.73 1.07
C PRO A 30 -0.60 6.43 1.88
N SER A 31 -1.51 5.49 1.62
CA SER A 31 -1.67 4.24 2.37
C SER A 31 -2.35 3.17 1.53
N ARG A 32 -2.17 1.89 1.89
CA ARG A 32 -2.76 0.76 1.16
C ARG A 32 -4.28 0.82 1.11
N GLU A 33 -4.90 1.32 2.17
CA GLU A 33 -6.36 1.48 2.26
C GLU A 33 -6.88 2.51 1.26
N GLU A 34 -6.23 3.69 1.18
CA GLU A 34 -6.48 4.69 0.15
C GLU A 34 -6.17 4.16 -1.25
N LEU A 35 -5.12 3.34 -1.40
CA LEU A 35 -4.78 2.73 -2.69
C LEU A 35 -5.87 1.77 -3.17
N HIS A 36 -6.52 1.04 -2.26
CA HIS A 36 -7.71 0.25 -2.58
C HIS A 36 -8.92 1.12 -2.93
N HIS A 37 -9.07 2.29 -2.29
CA HIS A 37 -10.13 3.24 -2.61
C HIS A 37 -9.95 3.79 -4.03
N GLU A 38 -8.78 4.36 -4.32
CA GLU A 38 -8.38 4.88 -5.63
C GLU A 38 -8.50 3.82 -6.73
N ALA A 39 -8.04 2.59 -6.47
CA ALA A 39 -8.20 1.48 -7.41
C ALA A 39 -9.68 1.24 -7.73
N ARG A 40 -10.56 1.23 -6.72
CA ARG A 40 -12.00 1.03 -6.93
C ARG A 40 -12.59 2.16 -7.74
N GLU A 41 -12.26 3.41 -7.41
CA GLU A 41 -12.76 4.58 -8.13
C GLU A 41 -12.28 4.61 -9.59
N ALA A 42 -11.01 4.30 -9.83
CA ALA A 42 -10.46 4.17 -11.18
C ALA A 42 -11.18 3.07 -11.98
N LEU A 43 -11.53 1.94 -11.36
CA LEU A 43 -12.31 0.88 -12.00
C LEU A 43 -13.75 1.28 -12.28
N ILE A 44 -14.38 2.04 -11.38
CA ILE A 44 -15.74 2.57 -11.60
C ILE A 44 -15.71 3.56 -12.77
N GLN A 45 -14.73 4.45 -12.84
CA GLN A 45 -14.58 5.37 -13.98
C GLN A 45 -14.31 4.63 -15.29
N HIS A 46 -13.46 3.59 -15.29
CA HIS A 46 -13.05 2.90 -16.51
C HIS A 46 -14.07 1.87 -17.01
N PHE A 47 -14.68 1.10 -16.11
CA PHE A 47 -15.59 0.00 -16.44
C PHE A 47 -17.05 0.25 -16.07
N GLY A 48 -17.37 1.32 -15.34
CA GLY A 48 -18.73 1.63 -14.93
C GLY A 48 -19.40 0.48 -14.17
N HIS A 49 -20.57 0.05 -14.64
CA HIS A 49 -21.34 -1.04 -14.04
C HIS A 49 -20.62 -2.40 -14.05
N ALA A 50 -19.62 -2.60 -14.93
CA ALA A 50 -18.87 -3.85 -15.00
C ALA A 50 -17.81 -4.00 -13.89
N HIS A 51 -17.55 -2.96 -13.08
CA HIS A 51 -16.54 -2.99 -12.01
C HIS A 51 -16.74 -4.14 -11.01
N ALA A 52 -18.00 -4.55 -10.75
CA ALA A 52 -18.33 -5.63 -9.82
C ALA A 52 -17.82 -7.02 -10.26
N SER A 53 -17.43 -7.17 -11.53
CA SER A 53 -16.82 -8.40 -12.05
C SER A 53 -15.32 -8.49 -11.78
N TRP A 54 -14.72 -7.44 -11.22
CA TRP A 54 -13.28 -7.30 -11.02
C TRP A 54 -12.88 -7.33 -9.53
N ARG A 55 -11.81 -8.04 -9.21
CA ARG A 55 -11.20 -8.07 -7.87
C ARG A 55 -9.87 -7.33 -7.89
N VAL A 56 -9.69 -6.37 -6.98
CA VAL A 56 -8.45 -5.60 -6.83
C VAL A 56 -7.46 -6.39 -5.97
N ARG A 57 -6.26 -6.65 -6.50
CA ARG A 57 -5.14 -7.20 -5.73
C ARG A 57 -3.96 -6.27 -5.81
N ILE A 58 -3.42 -5.89 -4.67
CA ILE A 58 -2.20 -5.09 -4.59
C ILE A 58 -1.05 -6.02 -4.24
N ARG A 59 0.00 -6.02 -5.06
CA ARG A 59 1.28 -6.68 -4.78
C ARG A 59 2.34 -5.63 -4.50
N SER A 60 2.74 -5.52 -3.23
CA SER A 60 3.99 -4.85 -2.87
C SER A 60 5.14 -5.63 -3.50
N GLY A 61 5.96 -4.97 -4.31
CA GLY A 61 7.21 -5.57 -4.77
C GLY A 61 8.06 -5.90 -3.55
N ALA A 62 8.64 -7.10 -3.50
CA ALA A 62 9.46 -7.57 -2.37
C ALA A 62 10.69 -6.68 -2.05
N ALA A 63 10.90 -5.59 -2.79
CA ALA A 63 12.01 -4.65 -2.63
C ALA A 63 11.77 -3.57 -1.55
N LEU A 64 10.59 -3.49 -0.92
CA LEU A 64 10.29 -2.45 0.08
C LEU A 64 10.44 -2.93 1.53
N GLU A 65 10.95 -4.14 1.69
CA GLU A 65 11.56 -4.66 2.92
C GLU A 65 12.96 -4.05 3.18
N ALA A 66 13.07 -2.71 3.14
CA ALA A 66 14.27 -1.99 3.58
C ALA A 66 13.99 -0.82 4.55
N GLY A 67 12.72 -0.58 4.94
CA GLY A 67 12.36 0.59 5.75
C GLY A 67 11.69 0.34 7.11
N SER A 68 10.99 -0.79 7.32
CA SER A 68 10.14 -0.98 8.50
C SER A 68 10.79 -1.68 9.69
N ARG A 69 12.09 -1.44 9.95
CA ARG A 69 12.75 -1.75 11.23
C ARG A 69 13.01 -0.56 12.14
N SER A 70 12.49 0.63 11.82
CA SER A 70 12.76 1.83 12.61
C SER A 70 11.50 2.56 13.07
N SER A 71 10.62 1.87 13.81
CA SER A 71 9.70 2.59 14.71
C SER A 71 9.25 1.77 15.94
N ARG A 72 10.15 0.95 16.48
CA ARG A 72 10.01 0.44 17.86
C ARG A 72 11.36 0.51 18.57
N ARG A 73 11.65 1.70 19.12
CA ARG A 73 12.29 1.91 20.44
C ARG A 73 12.47 3.41 20.70
N LEU A 74 11.37 4.15 20.78
CA LEU A 74 11.27 5.18 21.80
C LEU A 74 11.07 4.45 23.13
N GLY A 75 12.19 4.05 23.71
CA GLY A 75 12.31 3.43 25.02
C GLY A 75 13.57 3.99 25.66
N CYS A 76 13.51 5.27 26.01
CA CYS A 76 14.52 5.94 26.79
C CYS A 76 14.76 5.20 28.11
N LYS A 77 16.04 4.89 28.34
CA LYS A 77 16.74 4.58 29.60
C LYS A 77 16.41 3.24 30.31
N PRO A 78 17.38 2.31 30.39
CA PRO A 78 17.45 1.40 31.53
C PRO A 78 18.03 2.16 32.73
N GLN A 79 17.28 2.26 33.84
CA GLN A 79 17.87 2.54 35.15
C GLN A 79 17.33 1.52 36.17
N PRO A 80 18.10 0.49 36.49
CA PRO A 80 18.17 -0.06 37.84
C PRO A 80 19.44 0.55 38.47
N ILE A 81 19.44 1.08 39.68
CA ILE A 81 19.46 0.34 40.93
C ILE A 81 19.31 1.40 42.03
N GLY A 82 18.38 1.18 42.96
CA GLY A 82 18.41 1.87 44.25
C GLY A 82 19.51 1.28 45.12
N CYS A 83 20.31 2.15 45.74
CA CYS A 83 21.02 1.85 46.98
C CYS A 83 20.58 2.89 48.01
N GLY A 84 20.26 2.39 49.21
CA GLY A 84 19.69 3.14 50.32
C GLY A 84 20.68 4.00 51.09
#